data_AF-A0A662FVX5-F1
#
_entry.id   AF-A0A662FVX5-F1
#
_cell.length_a   1.000
_cell.length_b   1.000
_cell.length_c   1.000
_cell.angle_alpha   90.00
_cell.angle_beta   90.00
_cell.angle_gamma   90.00
#
_symmetry.space_group_name_H-M   'P 1'
#
loop_
_entity.id
_entity.type
_entity.pdbx_description
1 polymer ?
#
loop_
_entity_poly.entity_id
_entity_poly.type
_entity_poly.pdbx_seq_one_letter_code
_entity_poly.pdbx_strand_id
1 'polypeptide(L)'
;MGRKLRDEFIKLLEEDIEFRYIVMSFLGIREILERIDKNTEAIRNLQEQVRILQKQMTEHTEAIRSLQGQVVENTKAIRSLQGQTLELTKELKRLGDRISALGARWGLIAEEVFRESLRKFLQDYFKVTRVERWEHYDEGGFVYGYPSVVEVDLIIKDEVHYLVEVKSSTSKSDISELYRIGILYEKKTGVKPQLTAV
;
A
#
# COMPACT_ATOMS: atom_id res chain seq x y z
N MET A 1 84.88 -27.48 18.66
CA MET A 1 83.84 -27.96 19.59
C MET A 1 82.43 -27.95 18.98
N GLY A 2 82.04 -26.92 18.21
CA GLY A 2 80.66 -26.77 17.71
C GLY A 2 80.14 -27.78 16.67
N ARG A 3 81.00 -28.46 15.88
CA ARG A 3 80.54 -29.48 14.91
C ARG A 3 80.11 -30.78 15.60
N LYS A 4 80.97 -31.35 16.44
CA LYS A 4 80.66 -32.58 17.20
C LYS A 4 79.38 -32.44 18.04
N LEU A 5 79.19 -31.32 18.73
CA LEU A 5 77.98 -31.09 19.53
C LEU A 5 76.71 -30.99 18.67
N ARG A 6 76.79 -30.36 17.49
CA ARG A 6 75.65 -30.28 16.55
C ARG A 6 75.28 -31.67 16.03
N ASP A 7 76.27 -32.45 15.61
CA ASP A 7 76.06 -33.78 15.05
C ASP A 7 75.47 -34.72 16.11
N GLU A 8 75.95 -34.64 17.35
CA GLU A 8 75.43 -35.40 18.50
C GLU A 8 74.01 -34.98 18.89
N PHE A 9 73.69 -33.67 18.83
CA PHE A 9 72.34 -33.16 19.07
C PHE A 9 71.33 -33.64 18.02
N ILE A 10 71.71 -33.63 16.73
CA ILE A 10 70.86 -34.16 15.65
C ILE A 10 70.66 -35.67 15.84
N LYS A 11 71.73 -36.42 16.14
CA LYS A 11 71.64 -37.86 16.39
C LYS A 11 70.68 -38.19 17.53
N LEU A 12 70.73 -37.44 18.64
CA LEU A 12 69.77 -37.60 19.74
C LEU A 12 68.34 -37.27 19.33
N LEU A 13 68.12 -36.21 18.52
CA LEU A 13 66.79 -35.95 17.96
C LEU A 13 66.30 -37.12 17.09
N GLU A 14 67.15 -37.80 16.33
CA GLU A 14 66.76 -38.87 15.41
C GLU A 14 66.60 -40.25 16.07
N GLU A 15 67.41 -40.57 17.07
CA GLU A 15 67.46 -41.90 17.68
C GLU A 15 66.77 -41.96 19.05
N ASP A 16 66.77 -40.87 19.80
CA ASP A 16 66.18 -40.79 21.15
C ASP A 16 64.80 -40.11 21.09
N ILE A 17 63.77 -40.95 21.19
CA ILE A 17 62.37 -40.53 21.17
C ILE A 17 62.04 -39.62 22.36
N GLU A 18 62.56 -39.91 23.55
CA GLU A 18 62.27 -39.17 24.77
C GLU A 18 62.91 -37.77 24.70
N PHE A 19 64.17 -37.68 24.28
CA PHE A 19 64.85 -36.42 24.03
C PHE A 19 64.12 -35.58 22.96
N ARG A 20 63.69 -36.20 21.85
CA ARG A 20 62.89 -35.52 20.81
C ARG A 20 61.60 -34.94 21.37
N TYR A 21 60.85 -35.69 22.18
CA TYR A 21 59.61 -35.19 22.77
C TYR A 21 59.86 -34.06 23.77
N ILE A 22 60.93 -34.11 24.57
CA ILE A 22 61.32 -33.02 25.46
C ILE A 22 61.62 -31.75 24.66
N VAL A 23 62.43 -31.85 23.60
CA VAL A 23 62.75 -30.71 22.73
C VAL A 23 61.49 -30.17 22.04
N MET A 24 60.63 -31.04 21.51
CA MET A 24 59.34 -30.62 20.91
C MET A 24 58.46 -29.88 21.90
N SER A 25 58.46 -30.32 23.16
CA SER A 25 57.70 -29.67 24.24
C SER A 25 58.30 -28.32 24.61
N PHE A 26 59.62 -28.24 24.77
CA PHE A 26 60.32 -27.00 25.10
C PHE A 26 60.18 -25.94 24.00
N LEU A 27 60.15 -26.37 22.74
CA LEU A 27 59.96 -25.51 21.57
C LEU A 27 58.48 -25.18 21.30
N GLY A 28 57.53 -25.68 22.09
CA GLY A 28 56.11 -25.40 21.92
C GLY A 28 55.45 -26.05 20.69
N ILE A 29 56.09 -27.07 20.11
CA ILE A 29 55.62 -27.73 18.88
C ILE A 29 54.30 -28.47 19.13
N ARG A 30 54.13 -29.04 20.33
CA ARG A 30 52.91 -29.76 20.70
C ARG A 30 51.70 -28.84 20.73
N GLU A 31 51.84 -27.67 21.34
CA GLU A 31 50.82 -26.63 21.45
C GLU A 31 50.45 -26.06 20.08
N ILE A 32 51.41 -25.96 19.16
CA ILE A 32 51.16 -25.54 17.78
C ILE A 32 50.34 -26.60 17.04
N LEU A 33 50.68 -27.89 17.16
CA LEU A 33 49.93 -28.98 16.52
C LEU A 33 48.48 -29.03 17.02
N GLU A 34 48.25 -28.93 18.33
CA GLU A 34 46.90 -28.88 18.90
C GLU A 34 46.07 -27.70 18.36
N ARG A 35 46.69 -26.52 18.17
CA ARG A 35 46.02 -25.37 17.56
C ARG A 35 45.73 -25.60 16.08
N ILE A 36 46.62 -26.27 15.35
CA ILE A 36 46.41 -26.65 13.94
C ILE A 36 45.24 -27.62 13.82
N ASP A 37 45.13 -28.61 14.72
CA ASP A 37 44.03 -29.57 14.72
C ASP A 37 42.68 -28.88 14.97
N LYS A 38 42.62 -28.00 15.99
CA LYS A 38 41.43 -27.19 16.30
C LYS A 38 41.04 -26.28 15.12
N ASN A 39 42.01 -25.64 14.49
CA ASN A 39 41.77 -24.82 13.31
C ASN A 39 41.28 -25.66 12.13
N THR A 40 41.83 -26.87 11.94
CA THR A 40 41.39 -27.80 10.88
C THR A 40 39.93 -28.19 11.08
N GLU A 41 39.52 -28.46 12.32
CA GLU A 41 38.13 -28.75 12.66
C GLU A 41 37.22 -27.53 12.42
N ALA A 42 37.64 -26.34 12.85
CA ALA A 42 36.89 -25.10 12.60
C ALA A 42 36.72 -24.83 11.10
N ILE A 43 37.76 -25.05 10.28
CA ILE A 43 37.69 -24.92 8.83
C ILE A 43 36.70 -25.91 8.22
N ARG A 44 36.67 -27.17 8.66
CA ARG A 44 35.68 -28.16 8.20
C ARG A 44 34.26 -27.73 8.52
N ASN A 45 34.02 -27.23 9.73
CA ASN A 45 32.70 -26.73 10.13
C ASN A 45 32.26 -25.52 9.29
N LEU A 46 33.17 -24.59 9.01
CA LEU A 46 32.90 -23.45 8.12
C LEU A 46 32.61 -23.89 6.69
N GLN A 47 33.34 -24.88 6.16
CA GLN A 47 33.08 -25.42 4.82
C GLN A 47 31.68 -26.03 4.71
N GLU A 48 31.20 -26.71 5.77
CA GLU A 48 29.85 -27.26 5.78
C GLU A 48 28.78 -26.16 5.86
N GLN A 49 28.99 -25.14 6.69
CA GLN A 49 28.09 -23.97 6.73
C GLN A 49 28.02 -23.26 5.38
N VAL A 50 29.15 -23.08 4.69
CA VAL A 50 29.20 -22.49 3.35
C VAL A 50 28.40 -23.33 2.35
N ARG A 51 28.50 -24.67 2.40
CA ARG A 51 27.71 -25.56 1.54
C ARG A 51 26.21 -25.40 1.78
N ILE A 52 25.78 -25.32 3.03
CA ILE A 52 24.36 -25.11 3.39
C ILE A 52 23.87 -23.76 2.85
N LEU A 53 24.65 -22.69 3.06
CA LEU A 53 24.31 -21.36 2.57
C LEU A 53 24.23 -21.30 1.04
N GLN A 54 25.13 -21.99 0.33
CA GLN A 54 25.08 -22.10 -1.13
C GLN A 54 23.77 -22.76 -1.60
N LYS A 55 23.32 -23.82 -0.93
CA LYS A 55 22.05 -24.48 -1.24
C LYS A 55 20.85 -23.54 -0.99
N GLN A 56 20.82 -22.84 0.14
CA GLN A 56 19.76 -21.87 0.44
C GLN A 56 19.74 -20.74 -0.59
N MET A 57 20.91 -20.25 -1.01
CA MET A 57 21.03 -19.22 -2.04
C MET A 57 20.48 -19.67 -3.39
N THR A 58 20.70 -20.93 -3.79
CA THR A 58 20.10 -21.48 -5.01
C THR A 58 18.58 -21.55 -4.92
N GLU A 59 18.03 -22.04 -3.80
CA GLU A 59 16.58 -22.13 -3.59
C GLU A 59 15.92 -20.74 -3.60
N HIS A 60 16.56 -19.75 -2.96
CA HIS A 60 16.07 -18.37 -2.95
C HIS A 60 16.13 -17.75 -4.35
N THR A 61 17.18 -18.04 -5.13
CA THR A 61 17.31 -17.55 -6.51
C THR A 61 16.18 -18.09 -7.40
N GLU A 62 15.81 -19.36 -7.25
CA GLU A 62 14.69 -19.96 -7.98
C GLU A 62 13.34 -19.35 -7.56
N ALA A 63 13.12 -19.16 -6.25
CA ALA A 63 11.92 -18.51 -5.74
C ALA A 63 11.78 -17.07 -6.26
N ILE A 64 12.86 -16.30 -6.29
CA ILE A 64 12.89 -14.95 -6.85
C ILE A 64 12.51 -14.96 -8.34
N ARG A 65 13.07 -15.90 -9.12
CA ARG A 65 12.74 -16.02 -10.56
C ARG A 65 11.26 -16.34 -10.78
N SER A 66 10.69 -17.22 -9.97
CA SER A 66 9.25 -17.54 -10.02
C SER A 66 8.39 -16.31 -9.70
N LEU A 67 8.72 -15.57 -8.63
CA LEU A 67 8.01 -14.34 -8.25
C LEU A 67 8.11 -13.27 -9.34
N GLN A 68 9.28 -13.10 -9.97
CA GLN A 68 9.44 -12.19 -11.11
C GLN A 68 8.50 -12.54 -12.27
N GLY A 69 8.32 -13.84 -12.56
CA GLY A 69 7.35 -14.30 -13.56
C GLY A 69 5.91 -13.90 -13.21
N GLN A 70 5.49 -14.12 -11.96
CA GLN A 70 4.15 -13.74 -11.50
C GLN A 70 3.92 -12.22 -11.57
N VAL A 71 4.93 -11.41 -11.23
CA VAL A 71 4.85 -9.94 -11.33
C VAL A 71 4.63 -9.50 -12.78
N VAL A 72 5.30 -10.14 -13.75
CA VAL A 72 5.11 -9.82 -15.17
C VAL A 72 3.68 -10.14 -15.63
N GLU A 73 3.15 -11.31 -15.26
CA GLU A 73 1.78 -11.69 -15.63
C GLU A 73 0.73 -10.77 -14.98
N ASN A 74 0.89 -10.46 -13.69
CA ASN A 74 0.00 -9.52 -13.00
C ASN A 74 0.07 -8.12 -13.65
N THR A 75 1.25 -7.68 -14.10
CA THR A 75 1.40 -6.40 -14.80
C THR A 75 0.63 -6.38 -16.12
N LYS A 76 0.62 -7.49 -16.88
CA LYS A 76 -0.17 -7.61 -18.11
C LYS A 76 -1.67 -7.58 -17.81
N ALA A 77 -2.12 -8.31 -16.78
CA ALA A 77 -3.52 -8.33 -16.36
C ALA A 77 -4.01 -6.93 -15.95
N ILE A 78 -3.22 -6.20 -15.17
CA ILE A 78 -3.53 -4.82 -14.76
C ILE A 78 -3.68 -3.91 -15.99
N ARG A 79 -2.76 -3.98 -16.96
CA ARG A 79 -2.86 -3.18 -18.20
C ARG A 79 -4.13 -3.50 -18.99
N SER A 80 -4.52 -4.77 -19.07
CA SER A 80 -5.76 -5.18 -19.73
C SER A 80 -7.00 -4.61 -19.04
N LEU A 81 -7.07 -4.71 -17.71
CA LEU A 81 -8.15 -4.13 -16.91
C LEU A 81 -8.23 -2.61 -17.04
N GLN A 82 -7.08 -1.92 -17.08
CA GLN A 82 -7.03 -0.48 -17.33
C GLN A 82 -7.61 -0.11 -18.69
N GLY A 83 -7.32 -0.91 -19.73
CA GLY A 83 -7.93 -0.75 -21.05
C GLY A 83 -9.44 -0.88 -21.03
N GLN A 84 -9.96 -1.96 -20.42
CA GLN A 84 -11.40 -2.19 -20.28
C GLN A 84 -12.10 -1.07 -19.50
N THR A 85 -11.48 -0.58 -18.43
CA THR A 85 -12.01 0.53 -17.62
C THR A 85 -12.12 1.82 -18.44
N LEU A 86 -11.13 2.10 -19.30
CA LEU A 86 -11.15 3.27 -20.17
C LEU A 86 -12.27 3.16 -21.23
N GLU A 87 -12.48 1.98 -21.80
CA GLU A 87 -13.57 1.74 -22.75
C GLU A 87 -14.94 1.92 -22.08
N LEU A 88 -15.14 1.30 -20.91
CA LEU A 88 -16.37 1.45 -20.13
C LEU A 88 -16.64 2.92 -19.78
N THR A 89 -15.61 3.67 -19.41
CA THR A 89 -15.74 5.12 -19.11
C THR A 89 -16.22 5.91 -20.33
N LYS A 90 -15.72 5.57 -21.54
CA LYS A 90 -16.18 6.21 -22.78
C LYS A 90 -17.62 5.84 -23.11
N GLU A 91 -18.02 4.59 -22.89
CA GLU A 91 -19.40 4.14 -23.08
C GLU A 91 -20.36 4.82 -22.12
N LEU A 92 -20.01 4.91 -20.83
CA LEU A 92 -20.79 5.64 -19.83
C LEU A 92 -20.95 7.11 -20.19
N LYS A 93 -19.88 7.77 -20.67
CA LYS A 93 -19.98 9.15 -21.16
C LYS A 93 -20.98 9.27 -22.31
N ARG A 94 -20.87 8.40 -23.32
CA ARG A 94 -21.80 8.38 -24.46
C ARG A 94 -23.24 8.12 -24.03
N LEU A 95 -23.45 7.24 -23.04
CA LEU A 95 -24.76 6.99 -22.46
C LEU A 95 -25.29 8.25 -21.77
N GLY A 96 -24.47 8.91 -20.96
CA GLY A 96 -24.80 10.19 -20.32
C GLY A 96 -25.20 11.26 -21.33
N ASP A 97 -24.42 11.43 -22.41
CA ASP A 97 -24.72 12.39 -23.48
C ASP A 97 -26.08 12.10 -24.13
N ARG A 98 -26.41 10.82 -24.36
CA ARG A 98 -27.72 10.40 -24.91
C ARG A 98 -28.87 10.65 -23.93
N ILE A 99 -28.67 10.35 -22.64
CA ILE A 99 -29.66 10.61 -21.59
C ILE A 99 -29.95 12.11 -21.51
N SER A 100 -28.92 12.96 -21.49
CA SER A 100 -29.07 14.42 -21.48
C SER A 100 -29.85 14.92 -22.70
N ALA A 101 -29.56 14.39 -23.90
CA ALA A 101 -30.28 14.73 -25.11
C ALA A 101 -31.76 14.28 -25.10
N LEU A 102 -32.09 13.18 -24.42
CA LEU A 102 -33.47 12.72 -24.22
C LEU A 102 -34.20 13.53 -23.15
N GLY A 103 -33.53 13.84 -22.04
CA GLY A 103 -34.06 14.68 -20.96
C GLY A 103 -34.46 16.07 -21.45
N ALA A 104 -33.64 16.68 -22.31
CA ALA A 104 -33.95 17.96 -22.97
C ALA A 104 -35.24 17.92 -23.81
N ARG A 105 -35.74 16.73 -24.18
CA ARG A 105 -36.97 16.54 -24.95
C ARG A 105 -38.19 16.14 -24.11
N TRP A 106 -38.00 15.70 -22.86
CA TRP A 106 -39.08 15.12 -22.06
C TRP A 106 -39.61 16.02 -20.94
N GLY A 107 -38.97 17.14 -20.64
CA GLY A 107 -39.47 18.13 -19.67
C GLY A 107 -39.48 17.62 -18.21
N LEU A 108 -40.13 18.37 -17.33
CA LEU A 108 -40.07 18.22 -15.86
C LEU A 108 -40.48 16.82 -15.34
N ILE A 109 -41.45 16.16 -15.99
CA ILE A 109 -41.95 14.83 -15.56
C ILE A 109 -40.87 13.74 -15.71
N ALA A 110 -40.03 13.82 -16.75
CA ALA A 110 -38.95 12.86 -16.92
C ALA A 110 -37.76 13.11 -15.97
N GLU A 111 -37.56 14.36 -15.55
CA GLU A 111 -36.54 14.68 -14.55
C GLU A 111 -36.89 14.09 -13.18
N GLU A 112 -38.16 14.20 -12.76
CA GLU A 112 -38.66 13.62 -11.52
C GLU A 112 -38.45 12.08 -11.48
N VAL A 113 -38.86 11.38 -12.55
CA VAL A 113 -38.70 9.93 -12.69
C VAL A 113 -37.23 9.51 -12.71
N PHE A 114 -36.37 10.30 -13.37
CA PHE A 114 -34.93 10.07 -13.39
C PHE A 114 -34.31 10.27 -12.01
N ARG A 115 -34.71 11.32 -11.30
CA ARG A 115 -34.25 11.62 -9.93
C ARG A 115 -34.67 10.53 -8.95
N GLU A 116 -35.90 10.03 -9.06
CA GLU A 116 -36.34 8.87 -8.27
C GLU A 116 -35.56 7.60 -8.61
N SER A 117 -35.27 7.37 -9.89
CA SER A 117 -34.46 6.21 -10.33
C SER A 117 -33.03 6.28 -9.78
N LEU A 118 -32.41 7.46 -9.79
CA LEU A 118 -31.09 7.69 -9.18
C LEU A 118 -31.13 7.53 -7.66
N ARG A 119 -32.14 8.07 -6.98
CA ARG A 119 -32.34 7.87 -5.54
C ARG A 119 -32.39 6.38 -5.20
N LYS A 120 -33.21 5.62 -5.92
CA LYS A 120 -33.36 4.17 -5.72
C LYS A 120 -32.05 3.42 -6.00
N PHE A 121 -31.35 3.77 -7.07
CA PHE A 121 -30.04 3.20 -7.38
C PHE A 121 -29.02 3.45 -6.25
N LEU A 122 -28.95 4.67 -5.71
CA LEU A 122 -28.07 5.00 -4.58
C LEU A 122 -28.42 4.21 -3.31
N GLN A 123 -29.71 4.02 -3.04
CA GLN A 123 -30.18 3.22 -1.90
C GLN A 123 -29.85 1.72 -2.09
N ASP A 124 -30.17 1.15 -3.25
CA ASP A 124 -30.04 -0.28 -3.52
C ASP A 124 -28.57 -0.72 -3.58
N TYR A 125 -27.72 0.04 -4.28
CA TYR A 125 -26.32 -0.32 -4.55
C TYR A 125 -25.33 0.28 -3.55
N PHE A 126 -25.51 1.53 -3.14
CA PHE A 126 -24.57 2.22 -2.24
C PHE A 126 -24.99 2.21 -0.77
N LYS A 127 -26.14 1.57 -0.47
CA LYS A 127 -26.72 1.47 0.88
C LYS A 127 -26.90 2.83 1.54
N VAL A 128 -27.17 3.85 0.74
CA VAL A 128 -27.52 5.17 1.23
C VAL A 128 -28.86 5.05 1.96
N THR A 129 -28.94 5.60 3.17
CA THR A 129 -30.14 5.54 4.00
C THR A 129 -31.22 6.48 3.46
N ARG A 130 -30.83 7.70 3.06
CA ARG A 130 -31.76 8.72 2.56
C ARG A 130 -31.09 9.63 1.54
N VAL A 131 -31.82 9.99 0.48
CA VAL A 131 -31.45 11.05 -0.47
C VAL A 131 -32.65 11.97 -0.61
N GLU A 132 -32.52 13.22 -0.18
CA GLU A 132 -33.60 14.21 -0.22
C GLU A 132 -33.06 15.60 -0.52
N ARG A 133 -33.96 16.53 -0.86
CA ARG A 133 -33.66 17.95 -0.93
C ARG A 133 -33.95 18.55 0.44
N TRP A 134 -32.95 19.16 1.07
CA TRP A 134 -33.16 19.91 2.30
C TRP A 134 -33.45 21.36 1.95
N GLU A 135 -34.61 21.85 2.39
CA GLU A 135 -35.07 23.21 2.14
C GLU A 135 -35.32 23.92 3.47
N HIS A 136 -34.82 25.14 3.62
CA HIS A 136 -35.02 25.95 4.82
C HIS A 136 -35.14 27.43 4.50
N TYR A 137 -36.11 28.10 5.11
CA TYR A 137 -36.23 29.55 5.02
C TYR A 137 -35.28 30.23 6.01
N ASP A 138 -34.25 30.88 5.49
CA ASP A 138 -33.26 31.64 6.26
C ASP A 138 -33.74 33.06 6.50
N GLU A 139 -34.56 33.25 7.54
CA GLU A 139 -35.11 34.56 7.94
C GLU A 139 -34.04 35.62 8.21
N GLY A 140 -32.84 35.21 8.64
CA GLY A 140 -31.75 36.11 8.98
C GLY A 140 -30.90 36.53 7.79
N GLY A 141 -31.11 35.93 6.61
CA GLY A 141 -30.28 36.13 5.43
C GLY A 141 -28.82 35.77 5.65
N PHE A 142 -28.53 34.78 6.50
CA PHE A 142 -27.18 34.32 6.79
C PHE A 142 -26.44 33.79 5.55
N VAL A 143 -27.14 33.08 4.66
CA VAL A 143 -26.52 32.44 3.48
C VAL A 143 -26.35 33.42 2.32
N TYR A 144 -27.40 34.19 1.99
CA TYR A 144 -27.45 35.06 0.80
C TYR A 144 -27.37 36.57 1.11
N GLY A 145 -27.35 36.96 2.38
CA GLY A 145 -27.39 38.35 2.81
C GLY A 145 -28.79 38.95 2.88
N TYR A 146 -29.84 38.18 2.57
CA TYR A 146 -31.25 38.58 2.66
C TYR A 146 -32.16 37.36 2.94
N PRO A 147 -33.36 37.55 3.52
CA PRO A 147 -34.28 36.46 3.83
C PRO A 147 -34.70 35.68 2.58
N SER A 148 -34.46 34.38 2.58
CA SER A 148 -34.59 33.55 1.37
C SER A 148 -34.69 32.05 1.69
N VAL A 149 -35.28 31.27 0.78
CA VAL A 149 -35.25 29.81 0.86
C VAL A 149 -33.86 29.34 0.42
N VAL A 150 -33.24 28.51 1.23
CA VAL A 150 -31.97 27.84 0.97
C VAL A 150 -32.26 26.38 0.70
N GLU A 151 -31.73 25.86 -0.40
CA GLU A 151 -31.96 24.48 -0.83
C GLU A 151 -30.62 23.80 -1.13
N VAL A 152 -30.48 22.53 -0.73
CA VAL A 152 -29.30 21.72 -1.02
C VAL A 152 -29.66 20.24 -1.03
N ASP A 153 -28.97 19.44 -1.85
CA ASP A 153 -29.18 18.00 -1.86
C ASP A 153 -28.51 17.37 -0.62
N LEU A 154 -29.27 16.58 0.14
CA LEU A 154 -28.86 15.90 1.36
C LEU A 154 -28.81 14.38 1.12
N ILE A 155 -27.64 13.80 1.37
CA ILE A 155 -27.43 12.36 1.36
C ILE A 155 -27.08 11.92 2.78
N ILE A 156 -27.82 10.96 3.33
CA ILE A 156 -27.55 10.37 4.65
C ILE A 156 -27.11 8.93 4.45
N LYS A 157 -25.92 8.60 4.93
CA LYS A 157 -25.35 7.26 4.89
C LYS A 157 -24.59 6.99 6.18
N ASP A 158 -24.86 5.86 6.83
CA ASP A 158 -24.19 5.45 8.05
C ASP A 158 -24.18 6.57 9.12
N GLU A 159 -25.33 7.22 9.30
CA GLU A 159 -25.53 8.39 10.20
C GLU A 159 -24.73 9.67 9.83
N VAL A 160 -23.94 9.64 8.76
CA VAL A 160 -23.22 10.80 8.23
C VAL A 160 -24.10 11.55 7.23
N HIS A 161 -24.21 12.86 7.42
CA HIS A 161 -24.97 13.77 6.56
C HIS A 161 -24.03 14.45 5.58
N TYR A 162 -24.28 14.28 4.29
CA TYR A 162 -23.54 14.92 3.20
C TYR A 162 -24.45 15.95 2.54
N LEU A 163 -24.01 17.20 2.52
CA LEU A 163 -24.61 18.25 1.70
C LEU A 163 -23.84 18.31 0.40
N VAL A 164 -24.55 18.06 -0.70
CA VAL A 164 -23.99 17.93 -2.04
C VAL A 164 -24.52 19.05 -2.91
N GLU A 165 -23.60 19.80 -3.51
CA GLU A 165 -23.90 20.77 -4.55
C GLU A 165 -23.32 20.25 -5.88
N VAL A 166 -24.15 20.07 -6.90
CA VAL A 166 -23.71 19.61 -8.22
C VAL A 166 -23.73 20.78 -9.20
N LYS A 167 -22.56 21.23 -9.66
CA LYS A 167 -22.43 22.33 -10.62
C LYS A 167 -21.45 21.94 -11.72
N SER A 168 -21.79 22.26 -12.98
CA SER A 168 -20.92 22.00 -14.13
C SER A 168 -19.53 22.64 -14.05
N SER A 169 -19.39 23.65 -13.18
CA SER A 169 -18.11 24.20 -12.73
C SER A 169 -18.29 24.83 -11.35
N THR A 170 -17.29 24.70 -10.48
CA THR A 170 -17.33 25.24 -9.11
C THR A 170 -16.43 26.48 -9.01
N SER A 171 -16.99 27.59 -8.53
CA SER A 171 -16.27 28.83 -8.23
C SER A 171 -15.98 28.99 -6.72
N LYS A 172 -15.11 29.94 -6.35
CA LYS A 172 -14.87 30.27 -4.92
C LYS A 172 -16.13 30.75 -4.20
N SER A 173 -17.03 31.42 -4.91
CA SER A 173 -18.33 31.83 -4.36
C SER A 173 -19.22 30.63 -4.07
N ASP A 174 -19.27 29.63 -4.94
CA ASP A 174 -20.08 28.42 -4.73
C ASP A 174 -19.61 27.64 -3.50
N ILE A 175 -18.31 27.53 -3.29
CA ILE A 175 -17.74 26.89 -2.09
C ILE A 175 -18.12 27.68 -0.82
N SER A 176 -18.04 29.00 -0.90
CA SER A 176 -18.37 29.88 0.23
C SER A 176 -19.85 29.82 0.59
N GLU A 177 -20.71 29.72 -0.43
CA GLU A 177 -22.14 29.50 -0.29
C GLU A 177 -22.42 28.15 0.40
N LEU A 178 -21.92 27.04 -0.14
CA LEU A 178 -22.11 25.70 0.43
C LEU A 178 -21.60 25.61 1.88
N TYR A 179 -20.51 26.31 2.20
CA TYR A 179 -20.03 26.42 3.57
C TYR A 179 -21.03 27.11 4.51
N ARG A 180 -21.63 28.23 4.07
CA ARG A 180 -22.67 28.92 4.85
C ARG A 180 -23.93 28.06 4.99
N ILE A 181 -24.32 27.33 3.95
CA ILE A 181 -25.41 26.36 3.99
C ILE A 181 -25.10 25.28 5.03
N GLY A 182 -23.88 24.74 5.06
CA GLY A 182 -23.45 23.75 6.06
C GLY A 182 -23.57 24.23 7.50
N ILE A 183 -23.18 25.47 7.78
CA ILE A 183 -23.33 26.08 9.11
C ILE A 183 -24.81 26.27 9.45
N LEU A 184 -25.62 26.74 8.50
CA LEU A 184 -27.06 26.91 8.71
C LEU A 184 -27.72 25.56 9.02
N TYR A 185 -27.35 24.52 8.28
CA TYR A 185 -27.81 23.15 8.50
C TYR A 185 -27.45 22.65 9.90
N GLU A 186 -26.19 22.79 10.32
CA GLU A 186 -25.72 22.39 11.65
C GLU A 186 -26.48 23.12 12.76
N LYS A 187 -26.71 24.43 12.61
CA LYS A 187 -27.49 25.23 13.58
C LYS A 187 -28.94 24.77 13.71
N LYS A 188 -29.55 24.29 12.62
CA LYS A 188 -30.97 23.92 12.58
C LYS A 188 -31.23 22.47 12.95
N THR A 189 -30.30 21.58 12.64
CA THR A 189 -30.45 20.12 12.84
C THR A 189 -29.62 19.59 14.01
N GLY A 190 -28.61 20.33 14.46
CA GLY A 190 -27.64 19.87 15.46
C GLY A 190 -26.61 18.87 14.94
N VAL A 191 -26.67 18.53 13.64
CA VAL A 191 -25.75 17.57 13.00
C VAL A 191 -24.77 18.32 12.11
N LYS A 192 -23.47 18.08 12.32
CA LYS A 192 -22.42 18.67 11.48
C LYS A 192 -22.33 17.91 10.15
N PRO A 193 -22.61 18.56 9.00
CA PRO A 193 -22.56 17.88 7.72
C PRO A 193 -21.13 17.83 7.15
N GLN A 194 -20.89 16.86 6.26
CA GLN A 194 -19.80 16.91 5.31
C GLN A 194 -20.25 17.64 4.04
N LEU A 195 -19.39 18.50 3.49
CA LEU A 195 -19.71 19.31 2.32
C LEU A 195 -19.01 18.71 1.11
N THR A 196 -19.75 18.55 0.01
CA THR A 196 -19.20 18.05 -1.26
C THR A 196 -19.73 18.91 -2.40
N ALA A 197 -18.82 19.44 -3.22
CA ALA A 197 -19.16 20.10 -4.47
C ALA A 197 -18.65 19.21 -5.62
N VAL A 198 -19.53 18.87 -6.57
CA VAL A 198 -19.25 17.97 -7.71
C VAL A 198 -19.48 18.69 -9.02
#